data_AF-A0A4R4WGY2-F1
#
_entry.id   AF-A0A4R4WGY2-F1
#
_cell.length_a   1.000
_cell.length_b   1.000
_cell.length_c   1.000
_cell.angle_alpha   90.00
_cell.angle_beta   90.00
_cell.angle_gamma   90.00
#
_symmetry.space_group_name_H-M   'P 1'
#
loop_
_entity.id
_entity.type
_entity.pdbx_description
1 polymer ?
#
loop_
_entity_poly.entity_id
_entity_poly.type
_entity_poly.pdbx_seq_one_letter_code
_entity_poly.pdbx_strand_id
1 'polypeptide(L)'
;MDDRVLVEALRARDTDAVAALYDTYAESIYRYCWSLLLSGDSAQVALRDTLIAAEAHADALADPGRLRTWLYALARAECLRRRACAPPGTAQALAEAPPLDDPADADLRVMAWNAVHGLPVADREALELAYRHELPAAELAQIVALPPRQVEQVTEQARERLGGALTAEILAGKGPYDCPARARILAGFAGELTQEMREHLIRHLSRCETCAPHRAREVSVTKVYTLLPAVALPESLRVRVLSCFGDPELLPYRRYVARRTSGLGAAGFPVSADKGAGRWPQALAGALAAVAAVVAIAVIFQQIGRDNGGLSGVATAAFPPTGEPPGIRLPWQGEPKNFPVTVMPIVDASTMRPLGVAESPVFPPPLVIPSPTPLMPLPTGGPPPSPGPRPTGQSRPPDLPPTRIRSAEPTLAEPSPIRPSPSRHTSK
;
A
#
# COMPACT_ATOMS: atom_id res chain seq x y z
N MET A 1 19.05 -18.28 -13.94
CA MET A 1 20.25 -18.16 -13.09
C MET A 1 19.85 -18.59 -11.69
N ASP A 2 20.69 -19.32 -10.95
CA ASP A 2 20.39 -19.75 -9.58
C ASP A 2 20.46 -18.56 -8.61
N ASP A 3 19.48 -18.44 -7.72
CA ASP A 3 19.38 -17.40 -6.67
C ASP A 3 20.70 -17.29 -5.88
N ARG A 4 21.34 -18.43 -5.56
CA ARG A 4 22.58 -18.46 -4.76
C ARG A 4 23.74 -17.77 -5.47
N VAL A 5 23.93 -18.09 -6.75
CA VAL A 5 24.99 -17.51 -7.59
C VAL A 5 24.81 -16.00 -7.71
N LEU A 6 23.57 -15.55 -7.86
CA LEU A 6 23.27 -14.13 -8.00
C LEU A 6 23.53 -13.36 -6.69
N VAL A 7 23.22 -13.94 -5.54
CA VAL A 7 23.59 -13.36 -4.22
C VAL A 7 25.10 -13.30 -4.05
N GLU A 8 25.83 -14.34 -4.42
CA GLU A 8 27.30 -14.35 -4.35
C GLU A 8 27.92 -13.26 -5.24
N ALA A 9 27.39 -13.07 -6.46
CA ALA A 9 27.82 -12.00 -7.34
C ALA A 9 27.53 -10.59 -6.75
N LEU A 10 26.37 -10.40 -6.12
CA LEU A 10 26.04 -9.14 -5.42
C LEU A 10 26.99 -8.87 -4.25
N ARG A 11 27.31 -9.88 -3.44
CA ARG A 11 28.27 -9.76 -2.32
C ARG A 11 29.68 -9.43 -2.80
N ALA A 12 30.10 -10.02 -3.92
CA ALA A 12 31.37 -9.73 -4.57
C ALA A 12 31.40 -8.34 -5.25
N ARG A 13 30.28 -7.61 -5.29
CA ARG A 13 30.13 -6.32 -5.99
C ARG A 13 30.49 -6.43 -7.48
N ASP A 14 30.14 -7.55 -8.09
CA ASP A 14 30.31 -7.75 -9.53
C ASP A 14 29.49 -6.71 -10.31
N THR A 15 30.10 -6.11 -11.33
CA THR A 15 29.52 -5.07 -12.17
C THR A 15 28.24 -5.53 -12.87
N ASP A 16 28.15 -6.81 -13.21
CA ASP A 16 27.00 -7.37 -13.94
C ASP A 16 25.91 -7.96 -13.02
N ALA A 17 26.16 -8.08 -11.71
CA ALA A 17 25.22 -8.71 -10.78
C ALA A 17 23.86 -8.00 -10.74
N VAL A 18 23.87 -6.66 -10.74
CA VAL A 18 22.63 -5.87 -10.73
C VAL A 18 21.86 -6.01 -12.06
N ALA A 19 22.57 -6.13 -13.18
CA ALA A 19 21.94 -6.35 -14.48
C ALA A 19 21.26 -7.73 -14.51
N ALA A 20 21.95 -8.78 -14.06
CA ALA A 20 21.38 -10.12 -13.96
C ALA A 20 20.18 -10.19 -12.99
N LEU A 21 20.26 -9.46 -11.86
CA LEU A 21 19.17 -9.33 -10.89
C LEU A 21 17.95 -8.65 -11.51
N TYR A 22 18.17 -7.57 -12.26
CA TYR A 22 17.12 -6.87 -12.99
C TYR A 22 16.46 -7.81 -14.00
N ASP A 23 17.25 -8.43 -14.88
CA ASP A 23 16.75 -9.26 -15.97
C ASP A 23 15.97 -10.48 -15.46
N THR A 24 16.28 -10.96 -14.25
CA THR A 24 15.60 -12.10 -13.64
C THR A 24 14.31 -11.71 -12.89
N TYR A 25 14.31 -10.63 -12.11
CA TYR A 25 13.19 -10.36 -11.17
C TYR A 25 12.41 -9.07 -11.43
N ALA A 26 12.93 -8.13 -12.24
CA ALA A 26 12.38 -6.79 -12.33
C ALA A 26 10.89 -6.76 -12.71
N GLU A 27 10.46 -7.61 -13.65
CA GLU A 27 9.06 -7.67 -14.06
C GLU A 27 8.14 -8.12 -12.91
N SER A 28 8.52 -9.17 -12.20
CA SER A 28 7.73 -9.69 -11.07
C SER A 28 7.67 -8.70 -9.90
N ILE A 29 8.79 -8.05 -9.58
CA ILE A 29 8.84 -7.04 -8.51
C ILE A 29 8.09 -5.77 -8.92
N TYR A 30 8.19 -5.35 -10.18
CA TYR A 30 7.44 -4.20 -10.69
C TYR A 30 5.94 -4.41 -10.61
N ARG A 31 5.44 -5.57 -11.05
CA ARG A 31 4.01 -5.91 -10.97
C ARG A 31 3.50 -5.89 -9.53
N TYR A 32 4.29 -6.42 -8.60
CA TYR A 32 3.97 -6.37 -7.17
C TYR A 32 3.97 -4.94 -6.62
N CYS A 33 4.98 -4.13 -6.96
CA CYS A 33 5.01 -2.73 -6.56
C CYS A 33 3.82 -1.96 -7.14
N TRP A 34 3.42 -2.25 -8.37
CA TRP A 34 2.27 -1.64 -9.02
C TRP A 34 0.96 -2.04 -8.34
N SER A 35 0.74 -3.31 -7.99
CA SER A 35 -0.50 -3.72 -7.31
C SER A 35 -0.68 -3.13 -5.90
N LEU A 36 0.42 -2.77 -5.24
CA LEU A 36 0.40 -2.06 -3.96
C LEU A 36 0.23 -0.54 -4.09
N LEU A 37 0.77 0.06 -5.15
CA LEU A 37 0.86 1.53 -5.31
C LEU A 37 -0.12 2.13 -6.33
N LEU A 38 -0.63 1.32 -7.25
CA LEU A 38 -1.52 1.67 -8.37
C LEU A 38 -1.02 2.84 -9.23
N SER A 39 0.29 3.08 -9.20
CA SER A 39 0.97 4.16 -9.92
C SER A 39 2.20 3.59 -10.60
N GLY A 40 2.24 3.72 -11.94
CA GLY A 40 3.37 3.30 -12.76
C GLY A 40 4.67 3.94 -12.31
N ASP A 41 4.68 5.27 -12.14
CA ASP A 41 5.85 6.02 -11.69
C ASP A 41 6.31 5.59 -10.29
N SER A 42 5.37 5.48 -9.34
CA SER A 42 5.72 5.07 -7.98
C SER A 42 6.28 3.65 -7.95
N ALA A 43 5.73 2.73 -8.76
CA ALA A 43 6.21 1.37 -8.89
C ALA A 43 7.61 1.28 -9.53
N GLN A 44 7.89 2.10 -10.55
CA GLN A 44 9.22 2.17 -11.16
C GLN A 44 10.29 2.59 -10.15
N VAL A 45 10.00 3.62 -9.33
CA VAL A 45 10.95 4.07 -8.32
C VAL A 45 11.05 3.05 -7.17
N ALA A 46 9.96 2.40 -6.77
CA ALA A 46 9.99 1.34 -5.77
C ALA A 46 10.84 0.14 -6.22
N LEU A 47 10.71 -0.30 -7.47
CA LEU A 47 11.58 -1.33 -8.06
C LEU A 47 13.04 -0.92 -8.00
N ARG A 48 13.38 0.29 -8.48
CA ARG A 48 14.77 0.80 -8.46
C ARG A 48 15.35 0.76 -7.05
N ASP A 49 14.59 1.28 -6.09
CA ASP A 49 15.03 1.38 -4.70
C ASP A 49 15.15 0.01 -4.03
N THR A 50 14.33 -0.97 -4.43
CA THR A 50 14.44 -2.38 -4.02
C THR A 50 15.77 -2.96 -4.50
N LEU A 51 16.15 -2.75 -5.76
CA LEU A 51 17.42 -3.26 -6.30
C LEU A 51 18.62 -2.56 -5.66
N ILE A 52 18.53 -1.26 -5.36
CA ILE A 52 19.57 -0.54 -4.62
C ILE A 52 19.71 -1.12 -3.21
N ALA A 53 18.61 -1.41 -2.53
CA ALA A 53 18.64 -2.02 -1.21
C ALA A 53 19.21 -3.45 -1.25
N ALA A 54 18.84 -4.22 -2.28
CA ALA A 54 19.35 -5.58 -2.47
C ALA A 54 20.87 -5.59 -2.71
N GLU A 55 21.38 -4.71 -3.57
CA GLU A 55 22.82 -4.55 -3.80
C GLU A 55 23.54 -4.08 -2.54
N ALA A 56 22.99 -3.09 -1.83
CA ALA A 56 23.61 -2.57 -0.61
C ALA A 56 23.71 -3.63 0.51
N HIS A 57 22.69 -4.47 0.66
CA HIS A 57 22.52 -5.37 1.82
C HIS A 57 22.63 -6.86 1.48
N ALA A 58 23.21 -7.23 0.36
CA ALA A 58 23.38 -8.63 -0.04
C ALA A 58 24.14 -9.48 1.00
N ASP A 59 25.03 -8.85 1.77
CA ASP A 59 25.76 -9.49 2.88
C ASP A 59 24.87 -9.82 4.08
N ALA A 60 23.76 -9.11 4.25
CA ALA A 60 22.83 -9.33 5.37
C ALA A 60 21.89 -10.52 5.14
N LEU A 61 21.67 -10.94 3.89
CA LEU A 61 20.83 -12.09 3.58
C LEU A 61 21.50 -13.38 4.05
N ALA A 62 20.99 -13.98 5.12
CA ALA A 62 21.63 -15.16 5.73
C ALA A 62 21.58 -16.41 4.84
N ASP A 63 20.48 -16.59 4.11
CA ASP A 63 20.27 -17.74 3.21
C ASP A 63 20.10 -17.25 1.76
N PRO A 64 21.13 -17.44 0.90
CA PRO A 64 21.08 -17.06 -0.51
C PRO A 64 19.94 -17.71 -1.30
N GLY A 65 19.44 -18.87 -0.88
CA GLY A 65 18.32 -19.55 -1.54
C GLY A 65 16.96 -18.85 -1.37
N ARG A 66 16.90 -17.77 -0.58
CA ARG A 66 15.68 -16.98 -0.33
C ARG A 66 15.72 -15.62 -1.02
N LEU A 67 16.58 -15.44 -2.03
CA LEU A 67 16.70 -14.18 -2.76
C LEU A 67 15.35 -13.69 -3.27
N ARG A 68 14.58 -14.54 -3.96
CA ARG A 68 13.23 -14.20 -4.42
C ARG A 68 12.37 -13.61 -3.29
N THR A 69 12.16 -14.36 -2.21
CA THR A 69 11.33 -13.94 -1.07
C THR A 69 11.85 -12.64 -0.43
N TRP A 70 13.17 -12.50 -0.33
CA TRP A 70 13.81 -11.32 0.24
C TRP A 70 13.58 -10.06 -0.62
N LEU A 71 13.62 -10.18 -1.95
CA LEU A 71 13.29 -9.07 -2.86
C LEU A 71 11.84 -8.61 -2.70
N TYR A 72 10.88 -9.53 -2.56
CA TYR A 72 9.49 -9.17 -2.27
C TYR A 72 9.35 -8.46 -0.92
N ALA A 73 10.09 -8.88 0.10
CA ALA A 73 10.07 -8.22 1.41
C ALA A 73 10.65 -6.80 1.35
N LEU A 74 11.77 -6.60 0.63
CA LEU A 74 12.34 -5.27 0.38
C LEU A 74 11.39 -4.38 -0.42
N ALA A 75 10.80 -4.91 -1.49
CA ALA A 75 9.81 -4.21 -2.31
C ALA A 75 8.60 -3.78 -1.50
N ARG A 76 8.09 -4.67 -0.64
CA ARG A 76 6.99 -4.36 0.28
C ARG A 76 7.35 -3.22 1.22
N ALA A 77 8.51 -3.27 1.87
CA ALA A 77 8.96 -2.22 2.78
C ALA A 77 9.04 -0.86 2.06
N GLU A 78 9.53 -0.85 0.82
CA GLU A 78 9.62 0.35 0.00
C GLU A 78 8.23 0.90 -0.41
N CYS A 79 7.31 0.02 -0.80
CA CYS A 79 5.93 0.40 -1.11
C CYS A 79 5.19 0.95 0.12
N LEU A 80 5.31 0.31 1.28
CA LEU A 80 4.68 0.76 2.52
C LEU A 80 5.22 2.12 2.97
N ARG A 81 6.54 2.32 2.87
CA ARG A 81 7.17 3.62 3.15
C ARG A 81 6.61 4.71 2.23
N ARG A 82 6.47 4.44 0.93
CA ARG A 82 5.88 5.40 -0.03
C ARG A 82 4.45 5.75 0.30
N ARG A 83 3.63 4.76 0.64
CA ARG A 83 2.24 4.98 1.08
C ARG A 83 2.17 5.82 2.36
N ALA A 84 3.09 5.62 3.30
CA ALA A 84 3.15 6.42 4.53
C ALA A 84 3.61 7.87 4.29
N CYS A 85 4.43 8.12 3.27
CA CYS A 85 4.86 9.46 2.89
C CYS A 85 3.87 10.19 1.94
N ALA A 86 2.87 9.49 1.41
CA ALA A 86 1.90 10.06 0.48
C ALA A 86 0.92 10.98 1.25
N PRO A 87 0.56 12.16 0.71
CA PRO A 87 -0.42 13.04 1.35
C PRO A 87 -1.75 12.33 1.58
N PRO A 88 -2.47 12.60 2.69
CA PRO A 88 -3.80 12.05 2.92
C PRO A 88 -4.72 12.32 1.72
N GLY A 89 -5.40 11.29 1.22
CA GLY A 89 -6.30 11.39 0.06
C GLY A 89 -5.67 11.09 -1.31
N THR A 90 -4.34 11.03 -1.43
CA THR A 90 -3.69 10.64 -2.70
C THR A 90 -3.78 9.14 -2.99
N ALA A 91 -3.89 8.30 -1.96
CA ALA A 91 -4.05 6.85 -2.13
C ALA A 91 -5.38 6.43 -2.80
N GLN A 92 -6.34 7.36 -2.92
CA GLN A 92 -7.63 7.15 -3.59
C GLN A 92 -7.63 7.62 -5.06
N ALA A 93 -6.66 8.46 -5.44
CA ALA A 93 -6.56 8.99 -6.78
C ALA A 93 -5.50 8.20 -7.54
N LEU A 94 -5.86 7.76 -8.76
CA LEU A 94 -5.09 6.94 -9.68
C LEU A 94 -5.12 5.44 -9.37
N ALA A 95 -6.17 4.82 -9.87
CA ALA A 95 -5.94 3.74 -10.81
C ALA A 95 -6.57 4.15 -12.14
N GLU A 96 -5.74 4.51 -13.11
CA GLU A 96 -6.19 4.51 -14.48
C GLU A 96 -6.29 3.04 -14.88
N ALA A 97 -7.52 2.52 -15.03
CA ALA A 97 -7.71 1.20 -15.59
C ALA A 97 -7.07 1.22 -16.99
N PRO A 98 -6.04 0.40 -17.26
CA PRO A 98 -5.40 0.44 -18.56
C PRO A 98 -6.40 0.07 -19.67
N PRO A 99 -6.14 0.52 -20.90
CA PRO A 99 -6.99 0.24 -22.05
C PRO A 99 -7.24 -1.26 -22.15
N LEU A 100 -8.50 -1.64 -22.31
CA LEU A 100 -8.90 -3.03 -22.40
C LEU A 100 -8.83 -3.47 -23.86
N ASP A 101 -7.94 -4.42 -24.17
CA ASP A 101 -7.69 -4.87 -25.55
C ASP A 101 -8.82 -5.74 -26.15
N ASP A 102 -9.73 -6.30 -25.32
CA ASP A 102 -10.82 -7.18 -25.77
C ASP A 102 -12.19 -6.75 -25.23
N PRO A 103 -13.11 -6.22 -26.05
CA PRO A 103 -14.43 -5.78 -25.59
C PRO A 103 -15.32 -6.90 -25.03
N ALA A 104 -15.05 -8.18 -25.32
CA ALA A 104 -15.91 -9.29 -24.89
C ALA A 104 -15.95 -9.50 -23.36
N ASP A 105 -14.86 -9.15 -22.66
CA ASP A 105 -14.71 -9.36 -21.22
C ASP A 105 -14.65 -8.03 -20.42
N ALA A 106 -15.03 -6.90 -21.03
CA ALA A 106 -14.92 -5.59 -20.40
C ALA A 106 -15.67 -5.51 -19.06
N ASP A 107 -16.92 -5.96 -19.03
CA ASP A 107 -17.75 -5.96 -17.82
C ASP A 107 -17.19 -6.88 -16.73
N LEU A 108 -16.65 -8.04 -17.12
CA LEU A 108 -16.03 -8.99 -16.18
C LEU A 108 -14.75 -8.43 -15.57
N ARG A 109 -13.93 -7.72 -16.35
CA ARG A 109 -12.72 -7.08 -15.84
C ARG A 109 -13.03 -5.90 -14.93
N VAL A 110 -14.03 -5.07 -15.26
CA VAL A 110 -14.50 -4.00 -14.37
C VAL A 110 -15.04 -4.59 -13.07
N MET A 111 -15.83 -5.66 -13.14
CA MET A 111 -16.33 -6.38 -11.96
C MET A 111 -15.20 -6.95 -11.11
N ALA A 112 -14.23 -7.64 -11.72
CA ALA A 112 -13.07 -8.21 -11.03
C ALA A 112 -12.23 -7.11 -10.36
N TRP A 113 -12.00 -6.02 -11.07
CA TRP A 113 -11.33 -4.83 -10.58
C TRP A 113 -12.04 -4.28 -9.34
N ASN A 114 -13.32 -3.94 -9.45
CA ASN A 114 -14.11 -3.37 -8.35
C ASN A 114 -14.17 -4.33 -7.15
N ALA A 115 -14.33 -5.63 -7.38
CA ALA A 115 -14.37 -6.62 -6.31
C ALA A 115 -13.04 -6.71 -5.56
N VAL A 116 -11.90 -6.75 -6.26
CA VAL A 116 -10.57 -6.83 -5.64
C VAL A 116 -10.19 -5.52 -4.97
N HIS A 117 -10.53 -4.37 -5.57
CA HIS A 117 -10.25 -3.06 -5.00
C HIS A 117 -11.20 -2.66 -3.87
N GLY A 118 -12.34 -3.34 -3.75
CA GLY A 118 -13.24 -3.25 -2.59
C GLY A 118 -12.77 -4.05 -1.37
N LEU A 119 -11.69 -4.84 -1.48
CA LEU A 119 -11.13 -5.57 -0.35
C LEU A 119 -10.24 -4.69 0.53
N PRO A 120 -10.11 -5.02 1.83
CA PRO A 120 -9.04 -4.50 2.66
C PRO A 120 -7.67 -4.67 1.99
N VAL A 121 -6.79 -3.68 2.14
CA VAL A 121 -5.48 -3.70 1.46
C VAL A 121 -4.65 -4.93 1.82
N ALA A 122 -4.72 -5.39 3.08
CA ALA A 122 -4.03 -6.60 3.53
C ALA A 122 -4.56 -7.86 2.85
N ASP A 123 -5.87 -7.96 2.61
CA ASP A 123 -6.49 -9.09 1.94
C ASP A 123 -6.08 -9.12 0.45
N ARG A 124 -6.09 -7.97 -0.21
CA ARG A 124 -5.62 -7.84 -1.59
C ARG A 124 -4.15 -8.23 -1.72
N GLU A 125 -3.29 -7.75 -0.82
CA GLU A 125 -1.86 -8.10 -0.80
C GLU A 125 -1.64 -9.61 -0.63
N ALA A 126 -2.36 -10.25 0.29
CA ALA A 126 -2.24 -11.70 0.52
C ALA A 126 -2.65 -12.51 -0.72
N LEU A 127 -3.76 -12.16 -1.35
CA LEU A 127 -4.23 -12.85 -2.56
C LEU A 127 -3.32 -12.58 -3.77
N GLU A 128 -2.84 -11.36 -3.96
CA GLU A 128 -1.89 -11.01 -5.03
C GLU A 128 -0.61 -11.84 -4.91
N LEU A 129 0.01 -11.88 -3.73
CA LEU A 129 1.24 -12.65 -3.51
C LEU A 129 1.02 -14.16 -3.66
N ALA A 130 -0.09 -14.69 -3.16
CA ALA A 130 -0.39 -16.13 -3.22
C ALA A 130 -0.75 -16.62 -4.62
N TYR A 131 -1.57 -15.88 -5.36
CA TYR A 131 -2.16 -16.36 -6.63
C TYR A 131 -1.53 -15.74 -7.87
N ARG A 132 -1.07 -14.49 -7.82
CA ARG A 132 -0.45 -13.81 -8.98
C ARG A 132 1.06 -13.95 -9.01
N HIS A 133 1.69 -13.90 -7.84
CA HIS A 133 3.13 -14.12 -7.69
C HIS A 133 3.48 -15.55 -7.28
N GLU A 134 2.48 -16.42 -7.06
CA GLU A 134 2.64 -17.85 -6.77
C GLU A 134 3.62 -18.14 -5.62
N LEU A 135 3.59 -17.30 -4.58
CA LEU A 135 4.45 -17.48 -3.42
C LEU A 135 3.84 -18.47 -2.43
N PRO A 136 4.58 -19.49 -1.98
CA PRO A 136 4.07 -20.45 -1.00
C PRO A 136 3.81 -19.76 0.35
N ALA A 137 2.90 -20.33 1.14
CA ALA A 137 2.48 -19.74 2.42
C ALA A 137 3.64 -19.42 3.37
N ALA A 138 4.69 -20.26 3.39
CA ALA A 138 5.89 -20.05 4.19
C ALA A 138 6.69 -18.81 3.76
N GLU A 139 6.73 -18.49 2.47
CA GLU A 139 7.39 -17.29 1.94
C GLU A 139 6.51 -16.06 2.16
N LEU A 140 5.21 -16.19 1.90
CA LEU A 140 4.23 -15.14 2.16
C LEU A 140 4.31 -14.66 3.62
N ALA A 141 4.35 -15.59 4.59
CA ALA A 141 4.53 -15.34 6.02
C ALA A 141 5.74 -14.44 6.34
N GLN A 142 6.85 -14.61 5.63
CA GLN A 142 8.05 -13.79 5.84
C GLN A 142 7.88 -12.39 5.28
N ILE A 143 7.25 -12.27 4.11
CA ILE A 143 7.03 -10.98 3.43
C ILE A 143 6.05 -10.12 4.23
N VAL A 144 4.93 -10.70 4.67
CA VAL A 144 3.92 -9.96 5.46
C VAL A 144 4.27 -9.85 6.95
N ALA A 145 5.31 -10.54 7.40
CA ALA A 145 5.75 -10.64 8.79
C ALA A 145 4.65 -11.17 9.75
N LEU A 146 3.95 -12.24 9.34
CA LEU A 146 2.94 -12.94 10.14
C LEU A 146 3.32 -14.41 10.34
N PRO A 147 2.88 -15.06 11.43
CA PRO A 147 3.03 -16.50 11.60
C PRO A 147 2.38 -17.29 10.44
N PRO A 148 2.96 -18.42 9.97
CA PRO A 148 2.42 -19.19 8.85
C PRO A 148 0.94 -19.56 8.97
N ARG A 149 0.52 -20.03 10.16
CA ARG A 149 -0.91 -20.33 10.44
C ARG A 149 -1.81 -19.12 10.27
N GLN A 150 -1.34 -17.93 10.66
CA GLN A 150 -2.12 -16.70 10.52
C GLN A 150 -2.20 -16.27 9.06
N VAL A 151 -1.15 -16.48 8.26
CA VAL A 151 -1.19 -16.22 6.81
C VAL A 151 -2.20 -17.10 6.10
N GLU A 152 -2.25 -18.40 6.42
CA GLU A 152 -3.24 -19.31 5.86
C GLU A 152 -4.66 -18.84 6.20
N GLN A 153 -4.90 -18.47 7.46
CA GLN A 153 -6.19 -17.93 7.90
C GLN A 153 -6.56 -16.62 7.19
N VAL A 154 -5.63 -15.68 7.07
CA VAL A 154 -5.86 -14.41 6.36
C VAL A 154 -6.13 -14.64 4.89
N THR A 155 -5.42 -15.57 4.25
CA THR A 155 -5.60 -15.88 2.82
C THR A 155 -6.97 -16.52 2.56
N GLU A 156 -7.41 -17.44 3.42
CA GLU A 156 -8.75 -18.05 3.29
C GLU A 156 -9.85 -17.02 3.57
N GLN A 157 -9.72 -16.19 4.60
CA GLN A 157 -10.65 -15.09 4.86
C GLN A 157 -10.72 -14.10 3.70
N ALA A 158 -9.57 -13.77 3.09
CA ALA A 158 -9.51 -12.91 1.93
C ALA A 158 -10.24 -13.51 0.73
N ARG A 159 -10.13 -14.83 0.52
CA ARG A 159 -10.86 -15.56 -0.52
C ARG A 159 -12.37 -15.53 -0.29
N GLU A 160 -12.83 -15.75 0.95
CA GLU A 160 -14.25 -15.65 1.30
C GLU A 160 -14.79 -14.23 1.07
N ARG A 161 -14.03 -13.20 1.49
CA ARG A 161 -14.38 -11.79 1.28
C ARG A 161 -14.41 -11.44 -0.20
N LEU A 162 -13.49 -11.95 -1.01
CA LEU A 162 -13.53 -11.79 -2.47
C LEU A 162 -14.80 -12.40 -3.07
N GLY A 163 -15.22 -13.57 -2.60
CA GLY A 163 -16.49 -14.17 -3.02
C GLY A 163 -17.72 -13.33 -2.65
N GLY A 164 -17.72 -12.73 -1.46
CA GLY A 164 -18.73 -11.76 -1.05
C GLY A 164 -18.74 -10.51 -1.92
N ALA A 165 -17.57 -9.94 -2.20
CA ALA A 165 -17.40 -8.76 -3.03
C ALA A 165 -17.87 -8.99 -4.47
N LEU A 166 -17.47 -10.10 -5.10
CA LEU A 166 -17.94 -10.47 -6.44
C LEU A 166 -19.45 -10.67 -6.49
N THR A 167 -20.01 -11.34 -5.48
CA THR A 167 -21.47 -11.51 -5.41
C THR A 167 -22.18 -10.15 -5.32
N ALA A 168 -21.63 -9.20 -4.55
CA ALA A 168 -22.17 -7.85 -4.45
C ALA A 168 -22.14 -7.12 -5.80
N GLU A 169 -21.02 -7.18 -6.54
CA GLU A 169 -20.91 -6.59 -7.88
C GLU A 169 -21.90 -7.25 -8.87
N ILE A 170 -22.06 -8.58 -8.84
CA ILE A 170 -23.05 -9.30 -9.66
C ILE A 170 -24.47 -8.82 -9.36
N LEU A 171 -24.81 -8.65 -8.07
CA LEU A 171 -26.13 -8.18 -7.66
C LEU A 171 -26.37 -6.71 -8.04
N ALA A 172 -25.34 -5.87 -7.99
CA ALA A 172 -25.43 -4.49 -8.43
C ALA A 172 -25.68 -4.41 -9.94
N GLY A 173 -24.96 -5.20 -10.74
CA GLY A 173 -25.14 -5.28 -12.20
C GLY A 173 -26.52 -5.81 -12.61
N LYS A 174 -27.13 -6.72 -11.83
CA LYS A 174 -28.51 -7.18 -12.05
C LYS A 174 -29.57 -6.13 -11.73
N GLY A 175 -29.21 -5.06 -11.03
CA GLY A 175 -30.12 -3.99 -10.67
C GLY A 175 -31.10 -4.33 -9.52
N PRO A 176 -32.02 -3.40 -9.23
CA PRO A 176 -32.85 -3.42 -8.01
C PRO A 176 -34.04 -4.39 -8.05
N TYR A 177 -34.22 -5.13 -9.15
CA TYR A 177 -35.38 -5.98 -9.38
C TYR A 177 -35.43 -7.19 -8.42
N ASP A 178 -36.58 -7.84 -8.27
CA ASP A 178 -36.79 -9.08 -7.49
C ASP A 178 -36.55 -9.03 -5.97
N CYS A 179 -35.88 -8.01 -5.43
CA CYS A 179 -35.65 -7.87 -3.99
C CYS A 179 -35.80 -6.41 -3.52
N PRO A 180 -36.89 -6.06 -2.81
CA PRO A 180 -37.13 -4.70 -2.32
C PRO A 180 -36.06 -4.20 -1.34
N ALA A 181 -35.43 -5.11 -0.59
CA ALA A 181 -34.32 -4.76 0.29
C ALA A 181 -33.05 -4.43 -0.51
N ARG A 182 -32.73 -5.19 -1.56
CA ARG A 182 -31.64 -4.87 -2.50
C ARG A 182 -31.88 -3.52 -3.17
N ALA A 183 -33.10 -3.25 -3.62
CA ALA A 183 -33.47 -1.97 -4.22
C ALA A 183 -33.16 -0.77 -3.30
N ARG A 184 -33.45 -0.89 -2.00
CA ARG A 184 -33.13 0.14 -1.01
C ARG A 184 -31.63 0.29 -0.78
N ILE A 185 -30.89 -0.81 -0.75
CA ILE A 185 -29.42 -0.77 -0.60
C ILE A 185 -28.76 -0.11 -1.81
N LEU A 186 -29.29 -0.38 -3.01
CA LEU A 186 -28.80 0.20 -4.28
C LEU A 186 -29.41 1.57 -4.60
N ALA A 187 -30.09 2.22 -3.64
CA ALA A 187 -30.63 3.56 -3.85
C ALA A 187 -29.48 4.54 -4.14
N GLY A 188 -29.55 5.23 -5.29
CA GLY A 188 -28.49 6.14 -5.72
C GLY A 188 -27.27 5.47 -6.37
N PHE A 189 -27.34 4.18 -6.70
CA PHE A 189 -26.28 3.50 -7.46
C PHE A 189 -26.10 4.12 -8.85
N ALA A 190 -24.90 4.62 -9.13
CA ALA A 190 -24.54 5.29 -10.39
C ALA A 190 -23.49 4.51 -11.21
N GLY A 191 -23.31 3.21 -10.94
CA GLY A 191 -22.39 2.33 -11.66
C GLY A 191 -21.25 1.76 -10.81
N GLU A 192 -20.84 2.44 -9.74
CA GLU A 192 -19.83 1.97 -8.79
C GLU A 192 -20.40 1.74 -7.40
N LEU A 193 -20.07 0.59 -6.79
CA LEU A 193 -20.49 0.29 -5.43
C LEU A 193 -19.60 1.03 -4.43
N THR A 194 -20.24 1.87 -3.61
CA THR A 194 -19.58 2.42 -2.43
C THR A 194 -19.27 1.31 -1.42
N GLN A 195 -18.32 1.57 -0.52
CA GLN A 195 -17.96 0.62 0.53
C GLN A 195 -19.17 0.26 1.41
N GLU A 196 -19.99 1.25 1.77
CA GLU A 196 -21.20 1.05 2.56
C GLU A 196 -22.21 0.16 1.83
N MET A 197 -22.47 0.41 0.54
CA MET A 197 -23.38 -0.40 -0.27
C MET A 197 -22.90 -1.85 -0.35
N ARG A 198 -21.60 -2.07 -0.56
CA ARG A 198 -20.99 -3.40 -0.62
C ARG A 198 -21.18 -4.15 0.69
N GLU A 199 -20.89 -3.52 1.82
CA GLU A 199 -21.09 -4.11 3.15
C GLU A 199 -22.56 -4.43 3.43
N HIS A 200 -23.48 -3.54 3.03
CA HIS A 200 -24.92 -3.75 3.18
C HIS A 200 -25.41 -4.93 2.34
N LEU A 201 -24.96 -5.05 1.09
CA LEU A 201 -25.26 -6.19 0.22
C LEU A 201 -24.71 -7.50 0.79
N ILE A 202 -23.47 -7.52 1.27
CA ILE A 202 -22.84 -8.71 1.86
C ILE A 202 -23.62 -9.18 3.11
N ARG A 203 -24.01 -8.25 3.99
CA ARG A 203 -24.86 -8.61 5.15
C ARG A 203 -26.24 -9.11 4.72
N HIS A 204 -26.84 -8.48 3.73
CA HIS A 204 -28.15 -8.85 3.20
C HIS A 204 -28.17 -10.27 2.60
N LEU A 205 -27.11 -10.64 1.85
CA LEU A 205 -26.94 -11.98 1.25
C LEU A 205 -27.07 -13.12 2.26
N SER A 206 -26.66 -12.91 3.51
CA SER A 206 -26.73 -13.93 4.57
C SER A 206 -28.16 -14.23 5.06
N ARG A 207 -29.13 -13.35 4.79
CA ARG A 207 -30.49 -13.42 5.36
C ARG A 207 -31.62 -13.40 4.33
N CYS A 208 -31.32 -13.22 3.05
CA CYS A 208 -32.35 -13.06 2.02
C CYS A 208 -32.41 -14.26 1.09
N GLU A 209 -33.58 -14.89 1.02
CA GLU A 209 -33.83 -16.07 0.19
C GLU A 209 -33.75 -15.77 -1.32
N THR A 210 -34.07 -14.55 -1.75
CA THR A 210 -33.95 -14.14 -3.17
C THR A 210 -32.51 -13.93 -3.60
N CYS A 211 -31.69 -13.32 -2.73
CA CYS A 211 -30.32 -12.93 -3.08
C CYS A 211 -29.30 -14.03 -2.75
N ALA A 212 -29.56 -14.87 -1.74
CA ALA A 212 -28.66 -15.95 -1.32
C ALA A 212 -28.29 -16.95 -2.43
N PRO A 213 -29.18 -17.33 -3.37
CA PRO A 213 -28.83 -18.22 -4.48
C PRO A 213 -27.76 -17.68 -5.42
N HIS A 214 -27.53 -16.36 -5.44
CA HIS A 214 -26.48 -15.74 -6.26
C HIS A 214 -25.10 -15.77 -5.61
N ARG A 215 -25.00 -16.21 -4.35
CA ARG A 215 -23.72 -16.34 -3.66
C ARG A 215 -22.79 -17.25 -4.45
N ALA A 216 -21.65 -16.72 -4.86
CA ALA A 216 -20.62 -17.50 -5.53
C ALA A 216 -20.15 -18.63 -4.57
N ARG A 217 -20.53 -19.87 -4.88
CA ARG A 217 -20.20 -21.05 -4.06
C ARG A 217 -18.71 -21.38 -4.14
N GLU A 218 -18.11 -21.16 -5.30
CA GLU A 218 -16.68 -21.33 -5.55
C GLU A 218 -16.17 -20.17 -6.41
N VAL A 219 -15.34 -19.31 -5.83
CA VAL A 219 -14.59 -18.31 -6.59
C VAL A 219 -13.19 -18.84 -6.85
N SER A 220 -12.84 -18.96 -8.13
CA SER A 220 -11.46 -19.16 -8.54
C SER A 220 -10.73 -17.82 -8.46
N VAL A 221 -9.95 -17.62 -7.39
CA VAL A 221 -9.14 -16.41 -7.21
C VAL A 221 -8.21 -16.21 -8.40
N THR A 222 -7.57 -17.29 -8.88
CA THR A 222 -6.71 -17.25 -10.08
C THR A 222 -7.43 -16.65 -11.29
N LYS A 223 -8.67 -17.08 -11.59
CA LYS A 223 -9.45 -16.50 -12.71
C LYS A 223 -9.76 -15.02 -12.52
N VAL A 224 -10.04 -14.60 -11.29
CA VAL A 224 -10.30 -13.19 -10.99
C VAL A 224 -9.02 -12.37 -11.22
N TYR A 225 -7.88 -12.87 -10.75
CA TYR A 225 -6.59 -12.18 -10.91
C TYR A 225 -6.07 -12.19 -12.36
N THR A 226 -6.48 -13.15 -13.20
CA THR A 226 -6.21 -13.09 -14.66
C THR A 226 -7.03 -12.02 -15.38
N LEU A 227 -8.18 -11.60 -14.82
CA LEU A 227 -8.99 -10.52 -15.36
C LEU A 227 -8.47 -9.12 -14.94
N LEU A 228 -7.61 -9.07 -13.93
CA LEU A 228 -6.99 -7.80 -13.53
C LEU A 228 -5.93 -7.36 -14.56
N PRO A 229 -5.71 -6.04 -14.71
CA PRO A 229 -4.66 -5.50 -15.56
C PRO A 229 -3.32 -6.22 -15.44
N ALA A 230 -2.81 -6.70 -16.58
CA ALA A 230 -1.45 -7.24 -16.68
C ALA A 230 -0.50 -6.11 -17.03
N VAL A 231 0.06 -5.46 -16.00
CA VAL A 231 0.97 -4.33 -16.22
C VAL A 231 2.32 -4.85 -16.68
N ALA A 232 2.74 -4.42 -17.86
CA ALA A 232 4.03 -4.75 -18.45
C ALA A 232 5.13 -3.82 -17.90
N LEU A 233 6.33 -4.39 -17.74
CA LEU A 233 7.51 -3.61 -17.40
C LEU A 233 7.87 -2.67 -18.57
N PRO A 234 7.97 -1.35 -18.36
CA PRO A 234 8.33 -0.45 -19.45
C PRO A 234 9.72 -0.75 -20.01
N GLU A 235 9.86 -0.88 -21.34
CA GLU A 235 11.14 -1.27 -21.99
C GLU A 235 12.30 -0.31 -21.64
N SER A 236 11.99 0.98 -21.53
CA SER A 236 12.97 2.02 -21.16
C SER A 236 13.42 1.95 -19.69
N LEU A 237 12.75 1.18 -18.83
CA LEU A 237 13.02 1.18 -17.40
C LEU A 237 14.37 0.51 -17.10
N ARG A 238 14.77 -0.50 -17.87
CA ARG A 238 16.05 -1.18 -17.68
C ARG A 238 17.22 -0.21 -17.76
N VAL A 239 17.27 0.59 -18.81
CA VAL A 239 18.31 1.61 -19.00
C VAL A 239 18.32 2.59 -17.83
N ARG A 240 17.15 3.14 -17.46
CA ARG A 240 17.06 4.10 -16.33
C ARG A 240 17.55 3.52 -15.01
N VAL A 241 17.19 2.27 -14.73
CA VAL A 241 17.60 1.60 -13.49
C VAL A 241 19.09 1.31 -13.50
N LEU A 242 19.64 0.73 -14.57
CA LEU A 242 21.07 0.39 -14.64
C LEU A 242 21.96 1.64 -14.70
N SER A 243 21.54 2.70 -15.39
CA SER A 243 22.23 3.99 -15.35
C SER A 243 22.31 4.56 -13.93
N CYS A 244 21.36 4.27 -13.05
CA CYS A 244 21.43 4.68 -11.64
C CYS A 244 22.60 4.04 -10.86
N PHE A 245 23.07 2.86 -11.28
CA PHE A 245 24.20 2.17 -10.66
C PHE A 245 25.54 2.61 -11.27
N GLY A 246 25.55 2.95 -12.56
CA GLY A 246 26.74 3.42 -13.27
C GLY A 246 27.07 4.90 -13.06
N ASP A 247 26.08 5.75 -12.76
CA ASP A 247 26.26 7.20 -12.62
C ASP A 247 26.82 7.58 -11.22
N PRO A 248 28.00 8.24 -11.15
CA PRO A 248 28.57 8.74 -9.91
C PRO A 248 27.69 9.79 -9.19
N GLU A 249 26.94 10.62 -9.93
CA GLU A 249 26.08 11.67 -9.37
C GLU A 249 24.90 11.08 -8.57
N LEU A 250 24.53 9.83 -8.86
CA LEU A 250 23.46 9.11 -8.16
C LEU A 250 23.97 8.31 -6.96
N LEU A 251 25.27 8.31 -6.67
CA LEU A 251 25.84 7.65 -5.48
C LEU A 251 25.25 8.17 -4.16
N PRO A 252 25.04 9.49 -3.94
CA PRO A 252 24.37 9.99 -2.73
C PRO A 252 22.95 9.45 -2.57
N TYR A 253 22.21 9.35 -3.69
CA TYR A 253 20.87 8.77 -3.70
C TYR A 253 20.89 7.29 -3.32
N ARG A 254 21.80 6.50 -3.92
CA ARG A 254 21.95 5.08 -3.57
C ARG A 254 22.30 4.87 -2.10
N ARG A 255 23.22 5.67 -1.56
CA ARG A 255 23.58 5.66 -0.13
C ARG A 255 22.42 6.05 0.78
N TYR A 256 21.56 6.96 0.34
CA TYR A 256 20.34 7.31 1.07
C TYR A 256 19.38 6.13 1.15
N VAL A 257 19.12 5.47 0.01
CA VAL A 257 18.26 4.27 -0.05
C VAL A 257 18.84 3.11 0.79
N ALA A 258 20.15 2.88 0.72
CA ALA A 258 20.83 1.87 1.53
C ALA A 258 20.68 2.14 3.04
N ARG A 259 20.90 3.39 3.48
CA ARG A 259 20.80 3.74 4.91
C ARG A 259 19.39 3.58 5.45
N ARG A 260 18.36 4.00 4.72
CA ARG A 260 16.96 3.89 5.20
C ARG A 260 16.45 2.45 5.23
N THR A 261 17.09 1.52 4.52
CA THR A 261 16.72 0.09 4.48
C THR A 261 17.55 -0.77 5.44
N SER A 262 18.36 -0.16 6.30
CA SER A 262 19.27 -0.86 7.22
C SER A 262 18.61 -1.59 8.40
N GLY A 263 17.31 -1.38 8.63
CA GLY A 263 16.53 -2.11 9.64
C GLY A 263 16.22 -3.54 9.21
N LEU A 264 17.25 -4.40 9.18
CA LEU A 264 17.15 -5.80 8.80
C LEU A 264 17.32 -6.70 10.04
N GLY A 265 16.52 -7.76 10.14
CA GLY A 265 16.62 -8.76 11.19
C GLY A 265 17.80 -9.72 10.97
N ALA A 266 17.99 -10.68 11.87
CA ALA A 266 19.12 -11.64 11.81
C ALA A 266 19.15 -12.49 10.52
N ALA A 267 17.99 -12.71 9.88
CA ALA A 267 17.90 -13.42 8.60
C ALA A 267 18.10 -12.50 7.37
N GLY A 268 18.32 -11.20 7.57
CA GLY A 268 18.43 -10.20 6.51
C GLY A 268 17.10 -9.58 6.07
N PHE A 269 15.95 -10.03 6.58
CA PHE A 269 14.64 -9.52 6.19
C PHE A 269 14.31 -8.17 6.85
N PRO A 270 13.63 -7.25 6.15
CA PRO A 270 13.16 -6.00 6.73
C PRO A 270 12.32 -6.25 7.98
N VAL A 271 12.64 -5.58 9.08
CA VAL A 271 11.77 -5.58 10.26
C VAL A 271 10.72 -4.50 10.09
N SER A 272 9.45 -4.87 10.27
CA SER A 272 8.37 -3.90 10.35
C SER A 272 8.69 -2.94 11.50
N ALA A 273 8.83 -1.65 11.20
CA ALA A 273 9.03 -0.60 12.21
C ALA A 273 7.78 -0.39 13.09
N ASP A 274 6.77 -1.26 12.97
CA ASP A 274 5.47 -1.04 13.58
C ASP A 274 5.49 -1.39 15.06
N LYS A 275 5.38 -0.29 15.83
CA LYS A 275 5.14 -0.14 17.26
C LYS A 275 6.32 -0.48 18.16
N GLY A 276 6.96 0.58 18.64
CA GLY A 276 7.67 0.64 19.92
C GLY A 276 6.78 0.32 21.13
N ALA A 277 6.18 -0.87 21.15
CA ALA A 277 5.53 -1.49 22.30
C ALA A 277 6.50 -2.46 23.02
N GLY A 278 7.81 -2.20 22.94
CA GLY A 278 8.86 -3.04 23.51
C GLY A 278 9.88 -2.33 24.40
N ARG A 279 9.71 -1.02 24.67
CA ARG A 279 10.50 -0.29 25.70
C ARG A 279 9.67 0.15 26.91
N TRP A 280 8.48 -0.42 27.09
CA TRP A 280 7.62 -0.14 28.24
C TRP A 280 7.81 -1.02 29.49
N PRO A 281 8.46 -2.22 29.50
CA PRO A 281 8.55 -2.96 30.76
C PRO A 281 9.53 -2.30 31.75
N GLN A 282 10.57 -1.60 31.28
CA GLN A 282 11.54 -0.92 32.15
C GLN A 282 11.00 0.40 32.72
N ALA A 283 10.21 1.16 31.93
CA ALA A 283 9.61 2.40 32.41
C ALA A 283 8.46 2.15 33.40
N LEU A 284 7.67 1.09 33.20
CA LEU A 284 6.59 0.71 34.12
C LEU A 284 7.16 0.07 35.42
N ALA A 285 8.25 -0.69 35.33
CA ALA A 285 8.96 -1.20 36.50
C ALA A 285 9.54 -0.06 37.35
N GLY A 286 10.07 1.00 36.74
CA GLY A 286 10.52 2.20 37.44
C GLY A 286 9.39 2.93 38.17
N ALA A 287 8.22 3.07 37.52
CA ALA A 287 7.05 3.70 38.12
C ALA A 287 6.46 2.88 39.29
N LEU A 288 6.39 1.55 39.16
CA LEU A 288 5.92 0.67 40.24
C LEU A 288 6.88 0.65 41.44
N ALA A 289 8.20 0.69 41.19
CA ALA A 289 9.19 0.80 42.26
C ALA A 289 9.10 2.13 43.01
N ALA A 290 8.86 3.24 42.32
CA ALA A 290 8.67 4.55 42.94
C ALA A 290 7.39 4.59 43.81
N VAL A 291 6.28 4.03 43.33
CA VAL A 291 5.04 3.92 44.11
C VAL A 291 5.25 3.03 45.34
N ALA A 292 5.93 1.89 45.21
CA ALA A 292 6.24 1.02 46.34
C ALA A 292 7.12 1.72 47.40
N ALA A 293 8.10 2.54 46.96
CA ALA A 293 8.93 3.32 47.87
C ALA A 293 8.12 4.39 48.62
N VAL A 294 7.21 5.11 47.94
CA VAL A 294 6.34 6.10 48.59
C VAL A 294 5.41 5.44 49.61
N VAL A 295 4.82 4.29 49.27
CA VAL A 295 3.98 3.52 50.20
C VAL A 295 4.80 3.03 51.39
N ALA A 296 6.01 2.51 51.19
CA ALA A 296 6.89 2.08 52.27
C ALA A 296 7.25 3.25 53.21
N ILE A 297 7.58 4.43 52.66
CA ILE A 297 7.86 5.63 53.45
C ILE A 297 6.62 6.05 54.24
N ALA A 298 5.44 6.07 53.61
CA ALA A 298 4.20 6.45 54.29
C ALA A 298 3.84 5.48 55.43
N VAL A 299 4.05 4.17 55.23
CA VAL A 299 3.85 3.15 56.27
C VAL A 299 4.84 3.35 57.42
N ILE A 300 6.12 3.58 57.13
CA ILE A 300 7.14 3.88 58.16
C ILE A 300 6.75 5.12 58.98
N PHE A 301 6.32 6.21 58.32
CA PHE A 301 5.85 7.41 59.03
C PHE A 301 4.60 7.15 59.87
N GLN A 302 3.66 6.33 59.41
CA GLN A 302 2.50 5.94 60.21
C GLN A 302 2.86 5.03 61.38
N GLN A 303 3.83 4.13 61.23
CA GLN A 303 4.31 3.26 62.31
C GLN A 303 5.01 4.11 63.40
N ILE A 304 5.92 4.99 63.00
CA ILE A 304 6.65 5.89 63.90
C ILE A 304 5.68 6.88 64.59
N GLY A 305 4.67 7.36 63.87
CA GLY A 305 3.63 8.23 64.43
C GLY A 305 2.64 7.53 65.38
N ARG A 306 2.52 6.20 65.31
CA ARG A 306 1.72 5.42 66.26
C ARG A 306 2.50 5.05 67.52
N ASP A 307 3.81 4.84 67.41
CA ASP A 307 4.67 4.48 68.55
C ASP A 307 5.12 5.72 69.36
N ASN A 308 5.13 6.90 68.75
CA ASN A 308 5.38 8.17 69.43
C ASN A 308 4.08 8.97 69.59
N GLY A 309 3.37 8.71 70.68
CA GLY A 309 2.21 9.50 71.08
C GLY A 309 2.54 10.99 71.19
N GLY A 310 1.95 11.78 70.30
CA GLY A 310 1.63 13.20 70.48
C GLY A 310 2.79 14.20 70.44
N LEU A 311 2.78 15.07 69.43
CA LEU A 311 2.97 16.52 69.57
C LEU A 311 2.52 17.21 68.27
N SER A 312 1.32 17.79 68.31
CA SER A 312 0.84 18.75 67.31
C SER A 312 1.70 20.01 67.38
N GLY A 313 2.73 20.08 66.55
CA GLY A 313 3.42 21.32 66.20
C GLY A 313 2.90 21.81 64.85
N VAL A 314 1.82 22.58 64.86
CA VAL A 314 1.35 23.31 63.68
C VAL A 314 2.41 24.36 63.33
N ALA A 315 3.27 24.06 62.36
CA ALA A 315 4.13 25.05 61.73
C ALA A 315 3.34 25.74 60.62
N THR A 316 2.66 26.82 60.99
CA THR A 316 2.08 27.79 60.05
C THR A 316 3.23 28.54 59.38
N ALA A 317 3.77 28.00 58.27
CA ALA A 317 4.61 28.77 57.38
C ALA A 317 3.69 29.53 56.42
N ALA A 318 3.51 30.82 56.71
CA ALA A 318 2.85 31.78 55.87
C ALA A 318 3.47 31.79 54.46
N PHE A 319 2.65 31.58 53.43
CA PHE A 319 3.00 31.91 52.06
C PHE A 319 2.93 33.44 51.88
N PRO A 320 4.00 34.13 51.49
CA PRO A 320 3.87 35.46 50.93
C PRO A 320 3.21 35.33 49.54
N PRO A 321 2.20 36.15 49.21
CA PRO A 321 1.67 36.22 47.86
C PRO A 321 2.64 37.04 46.99
N THR A 322 2.67 36.71 45.70
CA THR A 322 3.36 37.40 44.59
C THR A 322 4.83 37.06 44.36
N GLY A 323 5.10 36.43 43.21
CA GLY A 323 6.42 36.16 42.65
C GLY A 323 6.32 35.05 41.58
N GLU A 324 6.56 35.42 40.32
CA GLU A 324 6.55 34.54 39.15
C GLU A 324 7.37 33.24 39.34
N PRO A 325 6.99 32.13 38.68
CA PRO A 325 7.82 30.93 38.67
C PRO A 325 9.16 31.21 37.97
N PRO A 326 10.30 30.74 38.49
CA PRO A 326 11.58 30.96 37.84
C PRO A 326 11.61 30.24 36.49
N GLY A 327 11.68 31.03 35.41
CA GLY A 327 11.83 30.53 34.05
C GLY A 327 13.15 29.79 33.88
N ILE A 328 13.06 28.52 33.47
CA ILE A 328 14.20 27.71 33.03
C ILE A 328 14.77 28.35 31.76
N ARG A 329 15.98 28.91 31.83
CA ARG A 329 16.73 29.36 30.64
C ARG A 329 17.41 28.17 29.98
N LEU A 330 17.12 27.95 28.70
CA LEU A 330 17.83 26.98 27.87
C LEU A 330 19.10 27.61 27.28
N PRO A 331 20.21 26.86 27.12
CA PRO A 331 21.56 27.42 26.87
C PRO A 331 21.77 28.12 25.51
N TRP A 332 20.75 28.16 24.65
CA TRP A 332 20.80 28.71 23.30
C TRP A 332 19.90 29.94 23.08
N GLN A 333 19.36 30.55 24.16
CA GLN A 333 18.63 31.81 24.05
C GLN A 333 19.57 33.03 24.23
N GLY A 334 19.73 33.81 23.15
CA GLY A 334 20.46 35.09 23.17
C GLY A 334 19.74 36.21 23.92
N GLU A 335 20.49 37.24 24.33
CA GLU A 335 20.00 38.33 25.18
C GLU A 335 18.84 39.14 24.55
N PRO A 336 17.77 39.43 25.31
CA PRO A 336 16.64 40.20 24.79
C PRO A 336 16.99 41.70 24.69
N LYS A 337 16.89 42.25 23.48
CA LYS A 337 16.87 43.70 23.22
C LYS A 337 15.45 44.23 23.43
N ASN A 338 15.27 45.08 24.43
CA ASN A 338 14.00 45.75 24.70
C ASN A 338 13.67 46.77 23.60
N PHE A 339 12.57 46.58 22.89
CA PHE A 339 11.92 47.61 22.09
C PHE A 339 10.53 47.88 22.69
N PRO A 340 10.15 49.16 22.95
CA PRO A 340 8.82 49.46 23.47
C PRO A 340 7.77 49.25 22.37
N VAL A 341 6.87 48.29 22.59
CA VAL A 341 5.67 48.08 21.75
C VAL A 341 4.48 48.70 22.47
N THR A 342 3.94 49.78 21.90
CA THR A 342 2.68 50.40 22.32
C THR A 342 1.51 49.59 21.74
N VAL A 343 0.74 48.92 22.60
CA VAL A 343 -0.47 48.18 22.22
C VAL A 343 -1.69 49.04 22.53
N MET A 344 -2.49 49.38 21.51
CA MET A 344 -3.82 49.94 21.70
C MET A 344 -4.86 48.81 21.83
N PRO A 345 -5.85 48.93 22.73
CA PRO A 345 -6.85 47.90 22.95
C PRO A 345 -7.93 47.94 21.86
N ILE A 346 -8.19 46.81 21.22
CA ILE A 346 -9.40 46.58 20.43
C ILE A 346 -10.44 46.00 21.38
N VAL A 347 -11.52 46.75 21.60
CA VAL A 347 -12.72 46.31 22.31
C VAL A 347 -13.54 45.52 21.31
N ASP A 348 -13.78 44.23 21.58
CA ASP A 348 -14.92 43.55 20.99
C ASP A 348 -15.61 42.68 22.03
N ALA A 349 -16.88 42.99 22.25
CA ALA A 349 -17.74 42.37 23.23
C ALA A 349 -18.40 41.15 22.59
N SER A 350 -18.17 39.96 23.17
CA SER A 350 -19.00 38.79 22.89
C SER A 350 -19.08 37.91 24.15
N THR A 351 -20.16 38.14 24.88
CA THR A 351 -20.69 37.37 26.00
C THR A 351 -20.88 35.89 25.66
N MET A 352 -20.30 35.02 26.47
CA MET A 352 -20.72 33.62 26.63
C MET A 352 -22.13 33.54 27.26
N ARG A 353 -23.00 32.65 26.75
CA ARG A 353 -24.14 32.11 27.50
C ARG A 353 -24.32 30.60 27.27
N PRO A 354 -24.88 29.86 28.25
CA PRO A 354 -24.80 28.40 28.35
C PRO A 354 -26.05 27.67 27.79
N LEU A 355 -25.91 26.35 27.67
CA LEU A 355 -26.89 25.36 27.19
C LEU A 355 -28.25 25.37 27.94
N GLY A 356 -29.32 25.20 27.17
CA GLY A 356 -30.58 24.57 27.60
C GLY A 356 -31.80 25.50 27.63
N VAL A 357 -32.74 25.26 26.70
CA VAL A 357 -34.22 25.34 26.77
C VAL A 357 -34.76 25.63 25.36
N ALA A 358 -35.78 24.86 24.98
CA ALA A 358 -36.43 24.84 23.67
C ALA A 358 -37.36 26.02 23.45
N GLU A 359 -37.48 26.48 22.19
CA GLU A 359 -38.72 27.01 21.62
C GLU A 359 -38.64 27.03 20.08
N SER A 360 -39.74 26.66 19.43
CA SER A 360 -39.91 26.52 17.97
C SER A 360 -40.36 27.84 17.30
N PRO A 361 -40.67 27.84 15.99
CA PRO A 361 -39.82 28.39 14.93
C PRO A 361 -40.27 29.79 14.47
N VAL A 362 -39.31 30.67 14.18
CA VAL A 362 -39.57 31.93 13.47
C VAL A 362 -38.91 31.87 12.09
N PHE A 363 -39.74 32.01 11.06
CA PHE A 363 -39.37 32.05 9.65
C PHE A 363 -38.38 33.21 9.35
N PRO A 364 -37.26 32.96 8.64
CA PRO A 364 -36.51 34.02 7.99
C PRO A 364 -37.05 34.33 6.57
N PRO A 365 -36.96 35.59 6.11
CA PRO A 365 -37.42 36.03 4.79
C PRO A 365 -36.52 35.52 3.65
N PRO A 366 -36.98 35.57 2.38
CA PRO A 366 -36.28 34.95 1.25
C PRO A 366 -34.98 35.67 0.92
N LEU A 367 -33.90 34.89 0.75
CA LEU A 367 -32.62 35.38 0.23
C LEU A 367 -32.68 35.51 -1.29
N VAL A 368 -32.40 36.72 -1.74
CA VAL A 368 -32.23 37.14 -3.14
C VAL A 368 -30.95 36.54 -3.70
N ILE A 369 -31.05 35.90 -4.86
CA ILE A 369 -29.94 35.34 -5.64
C ILE A 369 -29.26 36.48 -6.42
N PRO A 370 -27.95 36.74 -6.26
CA PRO A 370 -27.21 37.58 -7.19
C PRO A 370 -26.82 36.80 -8.45
N SER A 371 -27.23 37.33 -9.61
CA SER A 371 -26.86 36.85 -10.95
C SER A 371 -25.37 37.04 -11.25
N PRO A 372 -24.77 36.21 -12.13
CA PRO A 372 -23.35 36.30 -12.49
C PRO A 372 -23.05 37.54 -13.35
N THR A 373 -21.98 38.24 -12.99
CA THR A 373 -21.43 39.39 -13.74
C THR A 373 -20.70 38.90 -15.00
N PRO A 374 -20.86 39.58 -16.16
CA PRO A 374 -20.30 39.14 -17.44
C PRO A 374 -18.78 39.36 -17.56
N LEU A 375 -18.08 38.34 -18.07
CA LEU A 375 -16.68 38.40 -18.53
C LEU A 375 -16.58 39.19 -19.84
N MET A 376 -15.61 40.11 -19.92
CA MET A 376 -15.30 40.89 -21.12
C MET A 376 -14.70 40.03 -22.25
N PRO A 377 -14.93 40.41 -23.53
CA PRO A 377 -14.48 39.65 -24.69
C PRO A 377 -12.99 39.86 -25.02
N LEU A 378 -12.34 38.76 -25.43
CA LEU A 378 -10.98 38.68 -25.94
C LEU A 378 -10.92 39.14 -27.42
N PRO A 379 -9.88 39.85 -27.90
CA PRO A 379 -9.82 40.34 -29.26
C PRO A 379 -9.60 39.21 -30.27
N THR A 380 -10.44 39.16 -31.31
CA THR A 380 -10.31 38.26 -32.46
C THR A 380 -9.73 39.05 -33.63
N GLY A 381 -8.73 38.50 -34.34
CA GLY A 381 -8.37 39.00 -35.67
C GLY A 381 -6.89 38.83 -36.07
N GLY A 382 -6.54 37.63 -36.53
CA GLY A 382 -5.34 37.38 -37.34
C GLY A 382 -5.59 36.16 -38.24
N PRO A 383 -5.48 36.27 -39.58
CA PRO A 383 -5.80 35.17 -40.49
C PRO A 383 -4.74 34.06 -40.45
N PRO A 384 -5.13 32.79 -40.66
CA PRO A 384 -4.21 31.65 -40.61
C PRO A 384 -3.24 31.64 -41.81
N PRO A 385 -1.98 31.21 -41.63
CA PRO A 385 -1.04 31.04 -42.73
C PRO A 385 -1.49 29.88 -43.65
N SER A 386 -1.30 30.10 -44.96
CA SER A 386 -1.63 29.18 -46.05
C SER A 386 -0.92 27.82 -45.92
N PRO A 387 -1.55 26.71 -46.35
CA PRO A 387 -0.91 25.41 -46.38
C PRO A 387 0.16 25.38 -47.48
N GLY A 388 1.40 25.14 -47.08
CA GLY A 388 2.53 24.95 -47.99
C GLY A 388 2.36 23.70 -48.88
N PRO A 389 3.05 23.65 -50.03
CA PRO A 389 2.79 22.68 -51.08
C PRO A 389 3.27 21.27 -50.72
N ARG A 390 2.42 20.31 -51.11
CA ARG A 390 2.62 18.86 -51.16
C ARG A 390 3.89 18.48 -51.94
N PRO A 391 4.84 17.72 -51.38
CA PRO A 391 5.84 17.04 -52.19
C PRO A 391 5.20 15.86 -52.89
N THR A 392 5.19 15.91 -54.23
CA THR A 392 5.09 14.74 -55.09
C THR A 392 6.49 14.19 -55.32
N GLY A 393 6.64 12.86 -55.35
CA GLY A 393 7.90 12.16 -55.64
C GLY A 393 8.08 10.97 -54.70
N GLN A 394 7.50 9.81 -55.01
CA GLN A 394 8.18 8.73 -55.75
C GLN A 394 9.52 8.31 -55.13
N SER A 395 9.51 7.16 -54.46
CA SER A 395 10.60 6.17 -54.44
C SER A 395 10.08 4.88 -53.81
N ARG A 396 9.57 4.00 -54.67
CA ARG A 396 9.31 2.60 -54.41
C ARG A 396 10.65 1.89 -54.15
N PRO A 397 10.77 1.00 -53.15
CA PRO A 397 11.98 0.21 -52.95
C PRO A 397 12.18 -0.79 -54.10
N PRO A 398 13.41 -1.10 -54.52
CA PRO A 398 13.65 -2.11 -55.55
C PRO A 398 13.33 -3.51 -55.03
N ASP A 399 12.60 -4.25 -55.87
CA ASP A 399 12.22 -5.66 -55.71
C ASP A 399 13.46 -6.55 -55.55
N LEU A 400 13.52 -7.32 -54.46
CA LEU A 400 14.40 -8.49 -54.32
C LEU A 400 13.74 -9.70 -55.01
N PRO A 401 14.45 -10.45 -55.88
CA PRO A 401 13.89 -11.60 -56.58
C PRO A 401 13.67 -12.79 -55.63
N PRO A 402 12.69 -13.68 -55.92
CA PRO A 402 12.32 -14.77 -55.02
C PRO A 402 13.36 -15.89 -55.04
N THR A 403 14.01 -16.12 -53.90
CA THR A 403 14.84 -17.30 -53.66
C THR A 403 13.92 -18.53 -53.55
N ARG A 404 13.93 -19.39 -54.58
CA ARG A 404 13.44 -20.77 -54.49
C ARG A 404 14.27 -21.52 -53.46
N ILE A 405 13.67 -21.89 -52.33
CA ILE A 405 14.18 -22.97 -51.48
C ILE A 405 13.07 -24.02 -51.35
N ARG A 406 13.25 -25.03 -52.21
CA ARG A 406 12.89 -26.44 -52.11
C ARG A 406 12.25 -26.86 -50.77
N SER A 407 10.97 -27.20 -50.83
CA SER A 407 10.30 -28.02 -49.81
C SER A 407 11.02 -29.36 -49.67
N ALA A 408 11.62 -29.60 -48.51
CA ALA A 408 12.05 -30.92 -48.08
C ALA A 408 10.99 -31.45 -47.11
N GLU A 409 10.28 -32.45 -47.59
CA GLU A 409 9.35 -33.31 -46.87
C GLU A 409 10.12 -34.16 -45.85
N PRO A 410 9.73 -34.19 -44.55
CA PRO A 410 10.19 -35.21 -43.64
C PRO A 410 9.15 -36.34 -43.59
N THR A 411 9.55 -37.46 -44.17
CA THR A 411 8.99 -38.80 -44.10
C THR A 411 8.42 -39.14 -42.72
N LEU A 412 7.14 -39.52 -42.67
CA LEU A 412 6.53 -40.22 -41.54
C LEU A 412 7.26 -41.55 -41.33
N ALA A 413 7.91 -41.70 -40.18
CA ALA A 413 8.38 -42.99 -39.69
C ALA A 413 7.27 -43.63 -38.85
N GLU A 414 6.83 -44.83 -39.25
CA GLU A 414 5.93 -45.70 -38.48
C GLU A 414 6.56 -46.10 -37.13
N PRO A 415 5.77 -46.18 -36.05
CA PRO A 415 6.23 -46.74 -34.79
C PRO A 415 6.22 -48.28 -34.82
N SER A 416 7.36 -48.90 -34.55
CA SER A 416 7.47 -50.33 -34.27
C SER A 416 6.77 -50.71 -32.95
N PRO A 417 6.12 -51.89 -32.86
CA PRO A 417 5.36 -52.29 -31.67
C PRO A 417 6.26 -52.77 -30.53
N ILE A 418 6.06 -52.18 -29.35
CA ILE A 418 6.66 -52.60 -28.08
C ILE A 418 6.03 -53.93 -27.63
N ARG A 419 6.85 -54.98 -27.50
CA ARG A 419 6.48 -56.24 -26.83
C ARG A 419 6.29 -56.01 -25.32
N PRO A 420 5.25 -56.57 -24.69
CA PRO A 420 5.13 -56.56 -23.24
C PRO A 420 6.02 -57.66 -22.60
N SER A 421 6.86 -57.26 -21.64
CA SER A 421 7.57 -58.17 -20.73
C SER A 421 6.61 -58.74 -19.67
N PRO A 422 6.77 -60.00 -19.25
CA PRO A 422 5.80 -60.68 -18.38
C PRO A 422 5.96 -60.28 -16.91
N SER A 423 4.81 -60.08 -16.27
CA SER A 423 4.59 -59.91 -14.85
C SER A 423 5.07 -61.13 -14.05
N ARG A 424 5.96 -60.90 -13.08
CA ARG A 424 6.23 -61.84 -11.99
C ARG A 424 5.31 -61.52 -10.82
N HIS A 425 4.45 -62.46 -10.46
CA HIS A 425 3.86 -62.54 -9.13
C HIS A 425 3.94 -63.98 -8.60
N THR A 426 4.67 -64.09 -7.49
CA THR A 426 4.41 -64.92 -6.28
C THR A 426 4.28 -66.45 -6.37
N SER A 427 5.21 -67.16 -5.72
CA SER A 427 4.93 -68.05 -4.56
C SER A 427 6.17 -68.84 -4.12
N LYS A 428 6.75 -68.50 -2.96
CA LYS A 428 6.80 -69.32 -1.74
C LYS A 428 7.78 -68.72 -0.74
#